data_AF-H1KJL9-F1
#
_entry.id   AF-H1KJL9-F1
#
_cell.length_a   1.000
_cell.length_b   1.000
_cell.length_c   1.000
_cell.angle_alpha   90.00
_cell.angle_beta   90.00
_cell.angle_gamma   90.00
#
_symmetry.space_group_name_H-M   'P 1'
#
loop_
_entity.id
_entity.type
_entity.pdbx_description
1 polymer ?
#
loop_
_entity_poly.entity_id
_entity_poly.type
_entity_poly.pdbx_seq_one_letter_code
_entity_poly.pdbx_strand_id
1 'polypeptide(L)'
;MSENLAGRNLTYGDVEQLFLGLLQRYPESENVIQNHIKFGTIAKLSEFLTTSQEFRDRFNKKYAIDISSQIDRLVDVQLGLWISSHINTKSYENYCIECKSLSNKFVFTCDRSSVVMNGKADNAYLNIDRANHYLELLQDVLRCYPIDGRIELVIDVDDEAHQNEDVPVFSFQKPRGGANILLPDFDMFSHGFLGGALDERNYEDKLSMAIFAGATTGARVIDMNIAQNALTTRLRSAQYFKNEPLVDYRLPKICQCASDEVADYLRHQGHGKDPIGWGQMLQYKFIISVDGNGATCGRVALALRSNSCLVKYHSDNVLYYFDAMIPYLHYIPVSRDEEVIDHVKREIQKPQIYKHIAQHGSHLAVDLLSKDAVYLYTGRLLGRFFHLMRQRGLAYS
;
A
#
# COMPACT_ATOMS: atom_id res chain seq x y z
N MET A 1 15.30 -11.42 -10.76
CA MET A 1 16.09 -12.56 -10.24
C MET A 1 15.80 -12.66 -8.75
N SER A 2 14.89 -13.55 -8.32
CA SER A 2 14.59 -13.75 -6.89
C SER A 2 14.48 -15.24 -6.61
N GLU A 3 15.60 -15.84 -6.24
CA GLU A 3 15.64 -17.14 -5.59
C GLU A 3 14.93 -17.06 -4.23
N ASN A 4 14.34 -18.17 -3.82
CA ASN A 4 13.68 -18.45 -2.54
C ASN A 4 14.44 -17.87 -1.31
N LEU A 5 14.20 -16.60 -0.95
CA LEU A 5 14.92 -15.90 0.12
C LEU A 5 14.63 -16.48 1.51
N ALA A 6 13.47 -17.11 1.71
CA ALA A 6 13.06 -17.61 3.03
C ALA A 6 13.76 -18.94 3.42
N GLY A 7 14.22 -19.71 2.43
CA GLY A 7 14.91 -21.00 2.63
C GLY A 7 16.41 -20.97 2.35
N ARG A 8 16.93 -19.89 1.75
CA ARG A 8 18.37 -19.77 1.49
C ARG A 8 19.16 -19.56 2.78
N ASN A 9 20.40 -20.00 2.76
CA ASN A 9 21.35 -19.73 3.84
C ASN A 9 21.54 -18.21 3.99
N LEU A 10 21.56 -17.74 5.23
CA LEU A 10 21.86 -16.36 5.59
C LEU A 10 23.19 -15.95 4.98
N THR A 11 23.14 -14.88 4.21
CA THR A 11 24.33 -14.16 3.77
C THR A 11 24.68 -13.07 4.77
N TYR A 12 25.88 -12.54 4.61
CA TYR A 12 26.35 -11.38 5.36
C TYR A 12 25.39 -10.18 5.25
N GLY A 13 24.98 -9.87 4.01
CA GLY A 13 24.04 -8.79 3.73
C GLY A 13 22.64 -9.03 4.32
N ASP A 14 22.19 -10.28 4.43
CA ASP A 14 20.89 -10.58 5.08
C ASP A 14 20.90 -10.21 6.56
N VAL A 15 21.99 -10.50 7.26
CA VAL A 15 22.15 -10.14 8.67
C VAL A 15 22.15 -8.63 8.83
N GLU A 16 22.90 -7.91 8.00
CA GLU A 16 22.92 -6.45 8.01
C GLU A 16 21.55 -5.85 7.74
N GLN A 17 20.82 -6.36 6.74
CA GLN A 17 19.47 -5.90 6.41
C GLN A 17 18.47 -6.20 7.53
N LEU A 18 18.57 -7.35 8.20
CA LEU A 18 17.72 -7.66 9.35
C LEU A 18 18.06 -6.79 10.57
N PHE A 19 19.33 -6.53 10.84
CA PHE A 19 19.74 -5.61 11.91
C PHE A 19 19.30 -4.18 11.61
N LEU A 20 19.45 -3.70 10.37
CA LEU A 20 18.97 -2.38 9.96
C LEU A 20 17.45 -2.30 10.01
N GLY A 21 16.76 -3.33 9.52
CA GLY A 21 15.30 -3.37 9.50
C GLY A 21 14.70 -3.41 10.91
N LEU A 22 15.14 -4.37 11.72
CA LEU A 22 14.54 -4.69 13.01
C LEU A 22 15.16 -3.90 14.18
N LEU A 23 16.49 -3.71 14.18
CA LEU A 23 17.23 -3.05 15.26
C LEU A 23 17.69 -1.63 14.92
N GLN A 24 17.56 -1.20 13.64
CA GLN A 24 17.92 0.15 13.15
C GLN A 24 19.38 0.52 13.42
N ARG A 25 20.27 -0.46 13.25
CA ARG A 25 21.72 -0.27 13.33
C ARG A 25 22.43 -1.34 12.53
N TYR A 26 23.71 -1.13 12.26
CA TYR A 26 24.57 -2.20 11.80
C TYR A 26 24.95 -3.13 12.96
N PRO A 27 25.24 -4.41 12.68
CA PRO A 27 25.93 -5.29 13.61
C PRO A 27 27.24 -4.65 14.09
N GLU A 28 27.59 -4.82 15.37
CA GLU A 28 28.72 -4.10 15.99
C GLU A 28 30.09 -4.59 15.51
N SER A 29 30.14 -5.79 14.93
CA SER A 29 31.37 -6.39 14.39
C SER A 29 31.07 -7.53 13.43
N GLU A 30 32.07 -7.92 12.66
CA GLU A 30 32.03 -9.12 11.82
C GLU A 30 31.72 -10.39 12.62
N ASN A 31 32.23 -10.50 13.85
CA ASN A 31 31.95 -11.64 14.71
C ASN A 31 30.46 -11.73 15.09
N VAL A 32 29.78 -10.59 15.28
CA VAL A 32 28.33 -10.56 15.48
C VAL A 32 27.64 -11.13 14.23
N ILE A 33 28.06 -10.72 13.04
CA ILE A 33 27.46 -11.20 11.78
C ILE A 33 27.66 -12.71 11.62
N GLN A 34 28.89 -13.20 11.80
CA GLN A 34 29.21 -14.62 11.71
C GLN A 34 28.43 -15.46 12.72
N ASN A 35 28.22 -14.95 13.93
CA ASN A 35 27.37 -15.63 14.92
C ASN A 35 25.91 -15.67 14.51
N HIS A 36 25.40 -14.64 13.85
CA HIS A 36 24.01 -14.60 13.39
C HIS A 36 23.79 -15.38 12.08
N ILE A 37 24.80 -15.56 11.24
CA ILE A 37 24.72 -16.46 10.07
C ILE A 37 24.39 -17.90 10.52
N LYS A 38 24.81 -18.31 11.73
CA LYS A 38 24.54 -19.64 12.30
C LYS A 38 23.05 -19.91 12.54
N PHE A 39 22.19 -18.89 12.55
CA PHE A 39 20.73 -19.09 12.55
C PHE A 39 20.22 -19.77 11.27
N GLY A 40 21.05 -19.83 10.21
CA GLY A 40 20.78 -20.57 8.99
C GLY A 40 19.88 -19.79 8.03
N THR A 41 18.71 -19.32 8.46
CA THR A 41 17.73 -18.67 7.57
C THR A 41 17.29 -17.30 8.08
N ILE A 42 16.89 -16.41 7.15
CA ILE A 42 16.31 -15.09 7.43
C ILE A 42 15.18 -15.18 8.45
N ALA A 43 14.28 -16.16 8.30
CA ALA A 43 13.16 -16.34 9.20
C ALA A 43 13.60 -16.63 10.66
N LYS A 44 14.59 -17.51 10.85
CA LYS A 44 15.10 -17.85 12.19
C LYS A 44 15.82 -16.67 12.84
N LEU A 45 16.64 -15.95 12.07
CA LEU A 45 17.31 -14.75 12.58
C LEU A 45 16.31 -13.64 12.90
N SER A 46 15.33 -13.39 12.01
CA SER A 46 14.26 -12.42 12.26
C SER A 46 13.52 -12.74 13.56
N GLU A 47 13.14 -14.00 13.78
CA GLU A 47 12.50 -14.45 15.02
C GLU A 47 13.39 -14.22 16.26
N PHE A 48 14.68 -14.53 16.17
CA PHE A 48 15.63 -14.27 17.25
C PHE A 48 15.72 -12.78 17.58
N LEU A 49 15.85 -11.93 16.54
CA LEU A 49 15.97 -10.50 16.72
C LEU A 49 14.68 -9.90 17.29
N THR A 50 13.50 -10.23 16.76
CA THR A 50 12.21 -9.67 17.23
C THR A 50 11.85 -10.13 18.65
N THR A 51 12.42 -11.23 19.13
CA THR A 51 12.21 -11.70 20.51
C THR A 51 13.25 -11.17 21.50
N SER A 52 14.34 -10.55 21.02
CA SER A 52 15.43 -10.03 21.85
C SER A 52 15.02 -8.84 22.74
N GLN A 53 15.70 -8.69 23.88
CA GLN A 53 15.48 -7.54 24.78
C GLN A 53 15.86 -6.23 24.09
N GLU A 54 16.93 -6.22 23.30
CA GLU A 54 17.33 -5.03 22.55
C GLU A 54 16.24 -4.57 21.58
N PHE A 55 15.65 -5.51 20.84
CA PHE A 55 14.52 -5.20 19.99
C PHE A 55 13.41 -4.56 20.81
N ARG A 56 12.99 -5.17 21.93
CA ARG A 56 11.95 -4.60 22.81
C ARG A 56 12.31 -3.21 23.34
N ASP A 57 13.55 -2.98 23.76
CA ASP A 57 14.00 -1.69 24.32
C ASP A 57 14.02 -0.59 23.26
N ARG A 58 14.63 -0.88 22.09
CA ARG A 58 14.66 0.05 20.96
C ARG A 58 13.27 0.29 20.42
N PHE A 59 12.46 -0.75 20.36
CA PHE A 59 11.09 -0.71 19.92
C PHE A 59 10.24 0.16 20.86
N ASN A 60 10.27 -0.08 22.17
CA ASN A 60 9.54 0.73 23.14
C ASN A 60 9.99 2.20 23.14
N LYS A 61 11.28 2.46 22.91
CA LYS A 61 11.82 3.81 22.76
C LYS A 61 11.45 4.47 21.42
N LYS A 62 11.20 3.67 20.37
CA LYS A 62 10.88 4.11 19.00
C LYS A 62 9.39 4.22 18.73
N TYR A 63 8.51 3.47 19.40
CA TYR A 63 7.06 3.70 19.35
C TYR A 63 6.63 4.83 20.29
N ALA A 64 7.60 5.43 21.00
CA ALA A 64 7.49 6.80 21.48
C ALA A 64 7.86 7.84 20.39
N ILE A 65 8.16 7.44 19.15
CA ILE A 65 8.20 8.39 18.02
C ILE A 65 6.79 8.93 17.86
N ASP A 66 6.68 10.22 18.08
CA ASP A 66 5.50 11.01 17.80
C ASP A 66 5.04 10.75 16.36
N ILE A 67 3.79 10.29 16.21
CA ILE A 67 3.06 10.04 14.95
C ILE A 67 3.30 11.16 13.92
N SER A 68 3.41 12.39 14.42
CA SER A 68 3.81 13.61 13.73
C SER A 68 5.13 13.46 12.97
N SER A 69 6.19 12.99 13.63
CA SER A 69 7.52 12.83 13.03
C SER A 69 7.54 11.76 11.95
N GLN A 70 6.74 10.69 12.12
CA GLN A 70 6.60 9.66 11.09
C GLN A 70 5.88 10.22 9.87
N ILE A 71 4.79 10.98 10.07
CA ILE A 71 4.07 11.66 8.99
C ILE A 71 4.99 12.66 8.26
N ASP A 72 5.78 13.45 8.99
CA ASP A 72 6.74 14.39 8.39
C ASP A 72 7.72 13.66 7.45
N ARG A 73 8.25 12.51 7.88
CA ARG A 73 9.12 11.69 7.04
C ARG A 73 8.41 11.22 5.78
N LEU A 74 7.15 10.76 5.87
CA LEU A 74 6.40 10.33 4.69
C LEU A 74 6.18 11.48 3.72
N VAL A 75 5.89 12.68 4.23
CA VAL A 75 5.77 13.90 3.42
C VAL A 75 7.10 14.25 2.75
N ASP A 76 8.21 14.18 3.46
CA ASP A 76 9.55 14.43 2.92
C ASP A 76 9.92 13.46 1.80
N VAL A 77 9.55 12.19 1.93
CA VAL A 77 9.73 11.20 0.86
C VAL A 77 8.94 11.60 -0.39
N GLN A 78 7.70 12.10 -0.24
CA GLN A 78 6.91 12.49 -1.41
C GLN A 78 7.40 13.77 -2.09
N LEU A 79 7.93 14.73 -1.32
CA LEU A 79 8.38 16.01 -1.86
C LEU A 79 9.88 16.03 -2.21
N GLY A 80 10.65 15.04 -1.78
CA GLY A 80 12.11 15.02 -1.89
C GLY A 80 12.63 15.25 -3.31
N LEU A 81 12.02 14.59 -4.30
CA LEU A 81 12.35 14.80 -5.72
C LEU A 81 12.15 16.27 -6.11
N TRP A 82 10.96 16.81 -5.82
CA TRP A 82 10.54 18.15 -6.23
C TRP A 82 11.25 19.29 -5.50
N ILE A 83 11.76 19.05 -4.29
CA ILE A 83 12.62 20.00 -3.57
C ILE A 83 13.93 20.23 -4.34
N SER A 84 14.52 19.14 -4.86
CA SER A 84 15.77 19.20 -5.62
C SER A 84 15.58 19.61 -7.09
N SER A 85 14.40 19.36 -7.65
CA SER A 85 14.09 19.66 -9.06
C SER A 85 13.76 21.12 -9.31
N HIS A 86 14.06 21.58 -10.53
CA HIS A 86 13.58 22.87 -11.02
C HIS A 86 12.19 22.70 -11.65
N ILE A 87 11.15 23.12 -10.94
CA ILE A 87 9.79 23.16 -11.49
C ILE A 87 9.69 24.39 -12.40
N ASN A 88 9.57 24.17 -13.70
CA ASN A 88 9.36 25.26 -14.66
C ASN A 88 7.92 25.77 -14.53
N THR A 89 7.77 27.03 -14.09
CA THR A 89 6.48 27.69 -13.85
C THR A 89 5.56 27.61 -15.06
N LYS A 90 6.08 27.94 -16.25
CA LYS A 90 5.29 27.95 -17.49
C LYS A 90 4.88 26.54 -17.91
N SER A 91 5.76 25.55 -17.71
CA SER A 91 5.42 24.14 -17.96
C SER A 91 4.30 23.67 -17.04
N TYR A 92 4.36 24.01 -15.75
CA TYR A 92 3.29 23.68 -14.79
C TYR A 92 1.94 24.30 -15.16
N GLU A 93 1.92 25.59 -15.46
CA GLU A 93 0.71 26.31 -15.88
C GLU A 93 0.11 25.72 -17.16
N ASN A 94 0.95 25.45 -18.16
CA ASN A 94 0.51 24.80 -19.41
C ASN A 94 -0.07 23.41 -19.14
N TYR A 95 0.54 22.65 -18.24
CA TYR A 95 0.07 21.32 -17.87
C TYR A 95 -1.28 21.35 -17.14
N CYS A 96 -1.49 22.33 -16.24
CA CYS A 96 -2.80 22.58 -15.63
C CYS A 96 -3.88 22.87 -16.69
N ILE A 97 -3.55 23.64 -17.74
CA ILE A 97 -4.48 23.92 -18.84
C ILE A 97 -4.79 22.64 -19.63
N GLU A 98 -3.76 21.86 -19.98
CA GLU A 98 -3.90 20.61 -20.72
C GLU A 98 -4.81 19.61 -19.97
N CYS A 99 -4.59 19.46 -18.66
CA CYS A 99 -5.33 18.54 -17.80
C CYS A 99 -6.85 18.78 -17.77
N LYS A 100 -7.34 19.98 -18.11
CA LYS A 100 -8.80 20.24 -18.25
C LYS A 100 -9.45 19.47 -19.41
N SER A 101 -8.64 18.98 -20.35
CA SER A 101 -9.07 18.17 -21.48
C SER A 101 -8.90 16.65 -21.25
N LEU A 102 -8.11 16.26 -20.24
CA LEU A 102 -7.85 14.85 -19.93
C LEU A 102 -8.95 14.27 -19.06
N SER A 103 -9.40 13.04 -19.34
CA SER A 103 -10.49 12.40 -18.60
C SER A 103 -10.08 11.98 -17.18
N ASN A 104 -8.82 11.60 -16.96
CA ASN A 104 -8.35 11.05 -15.70
C ASN A 104 -7.59 12.04 -14.80
N LYS A 105 -7.30 13.26 -15.25
CA LYS A 105 -6.61 14.28 -14.45
C LYS A 105 -7.51 15.44 -14.12
N PHE A 106 -7.47 15.93 -12.89
CA PHE A 106 -8.34 17.00 -12.41
C PHE A 106 -7.49 18.08 -11.76
N VAL A 107 -7.84 19.35 -12.02
CA VAL A 107 -7.15 20.49 -11.41
C VAL A 107 -7.99 21.01 -10.26
N PHE A 108 -7.39 21.11 -9.07
CA PHE A 108 -8.02 21.64 -7.87
C PHE A 108 -7.34 22.95 -7.50
N THR A 109 -8.13 24.01 -7.31
CA THR A 109 -7.64 25.28 -6.77
C THR A 109 -7.90 25.29 -5.27
N CYS A 110 -6.84 25.23 -4.47
CA CYS A 110 -6.91 25.41 -3.02
C CYS A 110 -6.60 26.87 -2.69
N ASP A 111 -7.47 27.52 -1.92
CA ASP A 111 -7.30 28.89 -1.43
C ASP A 111 -7.67 28.93 0.05
N ARG A 112 -6.63 29.05 0.89
CA ARG A 112 -6.73 29.03 2.35
C ARG A 112 -7.44 27.80 2.90
N SER A 113 -8.70 27.96 3.32
CA SER A 113 -9.54 26.89 3.89
C SER A 113 -10.55 26.32 2.89
N SER A 114 -10.46 26.73 1.62
CA SER A 114 -11.41 26.37 0.58
C SER A 114 -10.70 25.65 -0.57
N VAL A 115 -11.45 24.81 -1.28
CA VAL A 115 -11.00 24.17 -2.51
C VAL A 115 -12.16 24.08 -3.49
N VAL A 116 -11.84 24.31 -4.76
CA VAL A 116 -12.75 24.10 -5.88
C VAL A 116 -12.08 23.21 -6.91
N MET A 117 -12.85 22.30 -7.49
CA MET A 117 -12.42 21.55 -8.66
C MET A 117 -12.67 22.42 -9.90
N ASN A 118 -11.62 22.68 -10.67
CA ASN A 118 -11.73 23.49 -11.89
C ASN A 118 -12.53 22.72 -12.94
N GLY A 119 -13.40 23.42 -13.67
CA GLY A 119 -14.28 22.81 -14.68
C GLY A 119 -13.50 22.03 -15.76
N LYS A 120 -14.11 20.94 -16.23
CA LYS A 120 -13.63 20.13 -17.36
C LYS A 120 -14.40 20.44 -18.64
N ALA A 121 -13.79 20.11 -19.78
CA ALA A 121 -14.53 20.06 -21.04
C ALA A 121 -15.66 18.99 -20.97
N ASP A 122 -16.78 19.23 -21.64
CA ASP A 122 -18.05 18.47 -21.50
C ASP A 122 -17.94 16.95 -21.70
N ASN A 123 -16.85 16.45 -22.28
CA ASN A 123 -16.64 15.03 -22.60
C ASN A 123 -15.72 14.29 -21.62
N ALA A 124 -15.22 14.94 -20.56
CA ALA A 124 -14.14 14.42 -19.72
C ALA A 124 -14.59 13.98 -18.30
N TYR A 125 -15.81 13.45 -18.16
CA TYR A 125 -16.40 13.04 -16.88
C TYR A 125 -16.12 11.59 -16.46
N LEU A 126 -15.24 10.86 -17.17
CA LEU A 126 -14.79 9.56 -16.67
C LEU A 126 -14.13 9.77 -15.29
N ASN A 127 -14.50 8.97 -14.30
CA ASN A 127 -13.96 9.03 -12.93
C ASN A 127 -14.29 10.32 -12.14
N ILE A 128 -15.33 11.08 -12.51
CA ILE A 128 -15.76 12.26 -11.75
C ILE A 128 -16.05 11.93 -10.28
N ASP A 129 -16.57 10.74 -9.99
CA ASP A 129 -16.85 10.29 -8.62
C ASP A 129 -15.58 10.25 -7.76
N ARG A 130 -14.46 9.76 -8.32
CA ARG A 130 -13.16 9.75 -7.63
C ARG A 130 -12.65 11.17 -7.38
N ALA A 131 -12.79 12.05 -8.36
CA ALA A 131 -12.40 13.45 -8.21
C ALA A 131 -13.25 14.18 -7.16
N ASN A 132 -14.55 13.86 -7.07
CA ASN A 132 -15.43 14.38 -6.03
C ASN A 132 -15.01 13.90 -4.64
N HIS A 133 -14.59 12.64 -4.48
CA HIS A 133 -14.05 12.19 -3.19
C HIS A 133 -12.75 12.90 -2.80
N TYR A 134 -11.87 13.20 -3.75
CA TYR A 134 -10.72 14.07 -3.47
C TYR A 134 -11.13 15.49 -3.12
N LEU A 135 -12.16 16.05 -3.76
CA LEU A 135 -12.70 17.35 -3.40
C LEU A 135 -13.17 17.36 -1.94
N GLU A 136 -13.96 16.37 -1.53
CA GLU A 136 -14.44 16.20 -0.15
C GLU A 136 -13.28 16.07 0.85
N LEU A 137 -12.29 15.22 0.55
CA LEU A 137 -11.09 15.08 1.37
C LEU A 137 -10.36 16.41 1.55
N LEU A 138 -10.10 17.12 0.44
CA LEU A 138 -9.37 18.38 0.47
C LEU A 138 -10.15 19.47 1.21
N GLN A 139 -11.48 19.52 1.06
CA GLN A 139 -12.34 20.44 1.81
C GLN A 139 -12.24 20.18 3.32
N ASP A 140 -12.31 18.92 3.73
CA ASP A 140 -12.19 18.54 5.13
C ASP A 140 -10.80 18.87 5.70
N VAL A 141 -9.74 18.53 4.96
CA VAL A 141 -8.36 18.78 5.36
C VAL A 141 -8.07 20.27 5.48
N LEU A 142 -8.45 21.09 4.50
CA LEU A 142 -8.17 22.53 4.51
C LEU A 142 -8.97 23.31 5.57
N ARG A 143 -10.10 22.76 6.05
CA ARG A 143 -10.80 23.30 7.22
C ARG A 143 -10.00 23.11 8.50
N CYS A 144 -9.30 21.98 8.64
CA CYS A 144 -8.47 21.68 9.81
C CYS A 144 -7.04 22.24 9.70
N TYR A 145 -6.50 22.27 8.49
CA TYR A 145 -5.11 22.61 8.16
C TYR A 145 -5.09 23.57 6.96
N PRO A 146 -5.50 24.84 7.15
CA PRO A 146 -5.50 25.82 6.07
C PRO A 146 -4.09 26.11 5.57
N ILE A 147 -3.98 26.48 4.29
CA ILE A 147 -2.73 26.99 3.70
C ILE A 147 -2.71 28.52 3.71
N ASP A 148 -1.53 29.13 3.69
CA ASP A 148 -1.39 30.60 3.77
C ASP A 148 -1.48 31.29 2.39
N GLY A 149 -2.36 30.82 1.51
CA GLY A 149 -2.49 31.35 0.17
C GLY A 149 -3.22 30.44 -0.81
N ARG A 150 -2.89 30.59 -2.09
CA ARG A 150 -3.52 29.88 -3.21
C ARG A 150 -2.51 29.02 -4.00
N ILE A 151 -2.89 27.78 -4.29
CA ILE A 151 -2.19 26.84 -5.19
C ILE A 151 -3.17 26.08 -6.08
N GLU A 152 -2.66 25.63 -7.23
CA GLU A 152 -3.33 24.64 -8.07
C GLU A 152 -2.66 23.27 -7.91
N LEU A 153 -3.46 22.22 -7.77
CA LEU A 153 -3.03 20.83 -7.68
C LEU A 153 -3.53 20.08 -8.92
N VAL A 154 -2.68 19.27 -9.54
CA VAL A 154 -3.11 18.29 -10.54
C VAL A 154 -3.17 16.91 -9.89
N ILE A 155 -4.34 16.27 -9.90
CA ILE A 155 -4.54 14.92 -9.35
C ILE A 155 -4.92 13.98 -10.49
N ASP A 156 -4.12 12.93 -10.72
CA ASP A 156 -4.45 11.79 -11.56
C ASP A 156 -5.24 10.77 -10.73
N VAL A 157 -6.50 10.56 -11.11
CA VAL A 157 -7.44 9.67 -10.40
C VAL A 157 -7.55 8.27 -11.03
N ASP A 158 -6.68 7.97 -12.00
CA ASP A 158 -6.61 6.66 -12.65
C ASP A 158 -6.00 5.59 -11.73
N ASP A 159 -6.38 4.33 -11.96
CA ASP A 159 -5.76 3.19 -11.28
C ASP A 159 -4.28 3.04 -11.65
N GLU A 160 -3.90 3.45 -12.85
CA GLU A 160 -2.52 3.38 -13.33
C GLU A 160 -2.03 4.79 -13.66
N ALA A 161 -1.89 5.61 -12.61
CA ALA A 161 -1.47 7.00 -12.75
C ALA A 161 -0.16 7.10 -13.54
N HIS A 162 -0.20 7.94 -14.57
CA HIS A 162 0.97 8.16 -15.42
C HIS A 162 2.01 8.95 -14.63
N GLN A 163 3.26 8.51 -14.69
CA GLN A 163 4.36 9.25 -14.08
C GLN A 163 4.62 10.51 -14.90
N ASN A 164 4.81 11.63 -14.21
CA ASN A 164 5.25 12.88 -14.82
C ASN A 164 6.49 13.38 -14.09
N GLU A 165 7.62 13.43 -14.81
CA GLU A 165 8.91 13.85 -14.26
C GLU A 165 9.14 15.37 -14.39
N ASP A 166 8.38 16.04 -15.27
CA ASP A 166 8.54 17.46 -15.58
C ASP A 166 7.76 18.36 -14.61
N VAL A 167 6.62 17.88 -14.11
CA VAL A 167 5.71 18.63 -13.25
C VAL A 167 5.11 17.77 -12.15
N PRO A 168 4.89 18.32 -10.94
CA PRO A 168 4.32 17.55 -9.84
C PRO A 168 2.87 17.18 -10.13
N VAL A 169 2.60 15.87 -10.11
CA VAL A 169 1.25 15.30 -10.23
C VAL A 169 0.97 14.45 -9.00
N PHE A 170 -0.20 14.62 -8.41
CA PHE A 170 -0.64 13.82 -7.28
C PHE A 170 -1.39 12.56 -7.77
N SER A 171 -1.22 11.44 -7.09
CA SER A 171 -1.96 10.20 -7.35
C SER A 171 -2.07 9.37 -6.07
N PHE A 172 -2.95 8.37 -5.99
CA PHE A 172 -3.02 7.52 -4.79
C PHE A 172 -1.90 6.48 -4.71
N GLN A 173 -1.31 6.15 -5.85
CA GLN A 173 -0.24 5.17 -5.98
C GLN A 173 0.78 5.58 -7.04
N LYS A 174 1.94 4.92 -6.98
CA LYS A 174 3.00 5.00 -8.00
C LYS A 174 3.93 3.79 -7.89
N PRO A 175 4.70 3.47 -8.94
CA PRO A 175 5.85 2.58 -8.81
C PRO A 175 6.88 3.18 -7.84
N ARG A 176 7.60 2.34 -7.10
CA ARG A 176 8.65 2.76 -6.18
C ARG A 176 9.70 3.58 -6.93
N GLY A 177 10.00 4.77 -6.41
CA GLY A 177 10.88 5.74 -7.07
C GLY A 177 10.20 6.65 -8.09
N GLY A 178 8.90 6.46 -8.37
CA GLY A 178 8.13 7.32 -9.26
C GLY A 178 8.01 8.77 -8.77
N ALA A 179 7.85 9.70 -9.71
CA ALA A 179 7.82 11.14 -9.48
C ALA A 179 6.51 11.66 -8.87
N ASN A 180 5.40 10.93 -9.05
CA ASN A 180 4.11 11.38 -8.54
C ASN A 180 4.11 11.56 -7.01
N ILE A 181 3.31 12.49 -6.50
CA ILE A 181 3.17 12.78 -5.08
C ILE A 181 1.97 11.99 -4.54
N LEU A 182 2.19 11.16 -3.52
CA LEU A 182 1.13 10.26 -3.06
C LEU A 182 0.10 10.95 -2.14
N LEU A 183 -1.17 10.87 -2.51
CA LEU A 183 -2.31 11.15 -1.65
C LEU A 183 -2.90 9.86 -1.06
N PRO A 184 -3.65 9.94 0.04
CA PRO A 184 -4.51 8.84 0.47
C PRO A 184 -5.51 8.48 -0.64
N ASP A 185 -5.72 7.18 -0.84
CA ASP A 185 -6.71 6.68 -1.79
C ASP A 185 -8.13 7.09 -1.37
N PHE A 186 -8.97 7.45 -2.33
CA PHE A 186 -10.36 7.81 -2.09
C PHE A 186 -11.15 6.64 -1.46
N ASP A 187 -10.76 5.41 -1.77
CA ASP A 187 -11.34 4.19 -1.19
C ASP A 187 -11.24 4.15 0.34
N MET A 188 -10.24 4.81 0.94
CA MET A 188 -10.11 4.89 2.40
C MET A 188 -11.32 5.59 3.05
N PHE A 189 -11.94 6.54 2.35
CA PHE A 189 -13.04 7.36 2.87
C PHE A 189 -14.40 6.81 2.46
N SER A 190 -14.53 6.35 1.20
CA SER A 190 -15.80 5.91 0.63
C SER A 190 -16.39 4.68 1.33
N HIS A 191 -15.53 3.82 1.89
CA HIS A 191 -15.95 2.55 2.48
C HIS A 191 -15.89 2.51 4.02
N GLY A 192 -15.74 3.67 4.67
CA GLY A 192 -15.66 3.73 6.13
C GLY A 192 -14.43 3.02 6.70
N PHE A 193 -13.38 2.82 5.89
CA PHE A 193 -12.14 2.14 6.30
C PHE A 193 -11.34 2.91 7.36
N LEU A 194 -11.75 4.13 7.71
CA LEU A 194 -11.14 4.95 8.74
C LEU A 194 -11.93 4.93 10.07
N GLY A 195 -13.09 4.26 10.12
CA GLY A 195 -13.94 4.18 11.32
C GLY A 195 -13.81 2.86 12.09
N GLY A 196 -14.15 2.89 13.40
CA GLY A 196 -14.53 1.77 14.28
C GLY A 196 -13.57 0.60 14.46
N ALA A 197 -13.79 -0.27 15.46
CA ALA A 197 -13.12 -1.57 15.50
C ALA A 197 -13.64 -2.43 14.35
N LEU A 198 -12.75 -2.87 13.44
CA LEU A 198 -13.13 -3.71 12.30
C LEU A 198 -13.27 -5.19 12.67
N ASP A 199 -12.56 -5.62 13.70
CA ASP A 199 -12.38 -7.02 14.02
C ASP A 199 -12.10 -7.21 15.52
N GLU A 200 -13.11 -7.64 16.25
CA GLU A 200 -13.05 -7.85 17.70
C GLU A 200 -12.48 -9.22 18.06
N ARG A 201 -12.17 -10.08 17.08
CA ARG A 201 -11.66 -11.42 17.32
C ARG A 201 -10.19 -11.37 17.72
N ASN A 202 -9.82 -12.19 18.69
CA ASN A 202 -8.41 -12.37 19.04
C ASN A 202 -7.70 -13.20 17.96
N TYR A 203 -6.38 -13.07 17.89
CA TYR A 203 -5.57 -13.80 16.91
C TYR A 203 -5.69 -15.33 17.08
N GLU A 204 -5.79 -15.77 18.33
CA GLU A 204 -5.86 -17.19 18.74
C GLU A 204 -7.14 -17.87 18.28
N ASP A 205 -8.23 -17.12 18.17
CA ASP A 205 -9.56 -17.64 17.82
C ASP A 205 -9.75 -17.77 16.29
N LYS A 206 -8.76 -17.33 15.50
CA LYS A 206 -8.79 -17.35 14.05
C LYS A 206 -8.29 -18.67 13.48
N LEU A 207 -8.79 -19.02 12.29
CA LEU A 207 -8.35 -20.16 11.50
C LEU A 207 -6.88 -20.00 11.09
N SER A 208 -6.06 -21.02 11.36
CA SER A 208 -4.68 -21.12 10.87
C SER A 208 -4.65 -21.47 9.38
N MET A 209 -5.22 -20.58 8.56
CA MET A 209 -5.34 -20.65 7.10
C MET A 209 -5.13 -19.27 6.49
N ALA A 210 -4.84 -19.24 5.20
CA ALA A 210 -4.78 -17.99 4.43
C ALA A 210 -6.03 -17.79 3.56
N ILE A 211 -6.42 -16.53 3.37
CA ILE A 211 -7.57 -16.15 2.55
C ILE A 211 -7.21 -15.06 1.55
N PHE A 212 -7.71 -15.20 0.32
CA PHE A 212 -7.82 -14.13 -0.66
C PHE A 212 -9.20 -14.17 -1.30
N ALA A 213 -9.83 -13.01 -1.45
CA ALA A 213 -10.94 -12.85 -2.38
C ALA A 213 -10.84 -11.51 -3.10
N GLY A 214 -10.90 -11.55 -4.43
CA GLY A 214 -10.78 -10.37 -5.26
C GLY A 214 -11.25 -10.60 -6.70
N ALA A 215 -11.21 -9.56 -7.51
CA ALA A 215 -11.49 -9.71 -8.93
C ALA A 215 -10.27 -10.26 -9.69
N THR A 216 -10.47 -10.71 -10.93
CA THR A 216 -9.40 -11.14 -11.87
C THR A 216 -8.48 -10.01 -12.32
N THR A 217 -8.58 -8.79 -11.75
CA THR A 217 -7.75 -7.64 -12.12
C THR A 217 -6.25 -7.89 -11.91
N GLY A 218 -5.40 -7.03 -12.45
CA GLY A 218 -3.96 -7.29 -12.54
C GLY A 218 -3.39 -7.22 -13.96
N ALA A 219 -4.26 -6.93 -14.94
CA ALA A 219 -3.90 -6.57 -16.30
C ALA A 219 -4.98 -5.62 -16.84
N ARG A 220 -4.61 -4.65 -17.67
CA ARG A 220 -5.57 -3.74 -18.33
C ARG A 220 -6.64 -4.51 -19.11
N VAL A 221 -6.22 -5.55 -19.82
CA VAL A 221 -7.05 -6.44 -20.63
C VAL A 221 -6.53 -7.87 -20.43
N ILE A 222 -7.45 -8.80 -20.19
CA ILE A 222 -7.21 -10.24 -20.09
C ILE A 222 -7.68 -10.85 -21.41
N ASP A 223 -6.72 -11.22 -22.25
CA ASP A 223 -6.99 -12.00 -23.46
C ASP A 223 -6.95 -13.51 -23.16
N MET A 224 -7.18 -14.33 -24.19
CA MET A 224 -7.17 -15.78 -24.06
C MET A 224 -5.79 -16.33 -23.63
N ASN A 225 -4.70 -15.71 -24.06
CA ASN A 225 -3.34 -16.13 -23.70
C ASN A 225 -3.06 -15.89 -22.22
N ILE A 226 -3.43 -14.71 -21.69
CA ILE A 226 -3.33 -14.38 -20.27
C ILE A 226 -4.19 -15.33 -19.44
N ALA A 227 -5.42 -15.61 -19.89
CA ALA A 227 -6.34 -16.49 -19.19
C ALA A 227 -5.87 -17.95 -19.14
N GLN A 228 -5.43 -18.51 -20.28
CA GLN A 228 -4.98 -19.90 -20.37
C GLN A 228 -3.66 -20.15 -19.66
N ASN A 229 -2.72 -19.20 -19.73
CA ASN A 229 -1.40 -19.32 -19.13
C ASN A 229 -1.30 -18.64 -17.75
N ALA A 230 -2.42 -18.16 -17.22
CA ALA A 230 -2.52 -17.51 -15.91
C ALA A 230 -1.45 -16.44 -15.67
N LEU A 231 -1.24 -15.55 -16.65
CA LEU A 231 -0.08 -14.64 -16.65
C LEU A 231 -0.15 -13.50 -15.63
N THR A 232 -1.32 -13.22 -15.06
CA THR A 232 -1.44 -12.28 -13.93
C THR A 232 -1.20 -12.99 -12.61
N THR A 233 -0.62 -12.29 -11.63
CA THR A 233 -0.39 -12.86 -10.29
C THR A 233 -1.67 -13.45 -9.70
N ARG A 234 -2.82 -12.80 -9.88
CA ARG A 234 -4.09 -13.28 -9.33
C ARG A 234 -4.59 -14.57 -9.97
N LEU A 235 -4.50 -14.70 -11.30
CA LEU A 235 -4.88 -15.92 -12.00
C LEU A 235 -3.91 -17.06 -11.67
N ARG A 236 -2.60 -16.77 -11.67
CA ARG A 236 -1.54 -17.71 -11.30
C ARG A 236 -1.77 -18.30 -9.91
N SER A 237 -1.96 -17.43 -8.91
CA SER A 237 -2.21 -17.85 -7.53
C SER A 237 -3.52 -18.62 -7.40
N ALA A 238 -4.60 -18.22 -8.09
CA ALA A 238 -5.87 -18.95 -8.07
C ALA A 238 -5.73 -20.37 -8.64
N GLN A 239 -4.96 -20.54 -9.72
CA GLN A 239 -4.66 -21.85 -10.29
C GLN A 239 -3.80 -22.68 -9.32
N TYR A 240 -2.77 -22.07 -8.73
CA TYR A 240 -1.86 -22.74 -7.81
C TYR A 240 -2.57 -23.25 -6.54
N PHE A 241 -3.46 -22.44 -5.95
CA PHE A 241 -4.15 -22.78 -4.70
C PHE A 241 -5.46 -23.57 -4.88
N LYS A 242 -5.87 -23.92 -6.12
CA LYS A 242 -7.19 -24.52 -6.41
C LYS A 242 -7.56 -25.74 -5.55
N ASN A 243 -6.57 -26.53 -5.12
CA ASN A 243 -6.75 -27.72 -4.28
C ASN A 243 -5.91 -27.66 -2.99
N GLU A 244 -5.46 -26.48 -2.57
CA GLU A 244 -4.63 -26.32 -1.38
C GLU A 244 -5.52 -26.11 -0.14
N PRO A 245 -5.68 -27.09 0.77
CA PRO A 245 -6.59 -26.97 1.91
C PRO A 245 -6.18 -25.89 2.93
N LEU A 246 -4.94 -25.38 2.87
CA LEU A 246 -4.45 -24.33 3.77
C LEU A 246 -4.70 -22.91 3.26
N VAL A 247 -5.16 -22.76 2.01
CA VAL A 247 -5.36 -21.46 1.37
C VAL A 247 -6.71 -21.43 0.66
N ASP A 248 -7.63 -20.61 1.16
CA ASP A 248 -8.88 -20.31 0.48
C ASP A 248 -8.66 -19.10 -0.45
N TYR A 249 -8.48 -19.36 -1.74
CA TYR A 249 -8.17 -18.33 -2.75
C TYR A 249 -9.30 -18.25 -3.79
N ARG A 250 -10.04 -17.13 -3.81
CA ARG A 250 -11.22 -16.95 -4.65
C ARG A 250 -11.12 -15.77 -5.59
N LEU A 251 -11.64 -15.96 -6.80
CA LEU A 251 -11.85 -14.89 -7.79
C LEU A 251 -13.33 -14.72 -8.11
N PRO A 252 -14.17 -14.22 -7.18
CA PRO A 252 -15.62 -14.15 -7.37
C PRO A 252 -16.09 -13.18 -8.44
N LYS A 253 -15.23 -12.25 -8.89
CA LYS A 253 -15.57 -11.26 -9.91
C LYS A 253 -14.61 -11.37 -11.10
N ILE A 254 -15.15 -11.62 -12.27
CA ILE A 254 -14.39 -11.59 -13.54
C ILE A 254 -14.49 -10.18 -14.11
N CYS A 255 -13.34 -9.55 -14.33
CA CYS A 255 -13.19 -8.19 -14.86
C CYS A 255 -12.18 -8.17 -16.00
N GLN A 256 -12.26 -7.15 -16.85
CA GLN A 256 -11.23 -6.80 -17.86
C GLN A 256 -10.98 -7.86 -18.95
N CYS A 257 -11.91 -8.77 -19.19
CA CYS A 257 -11.80 -9.71 -20.31
C CYS A 257 -11.86 -8.98 -21.66
N ALA A 258 -11.03 -9.39 -22.61
CA ALA A 258 -11.04 -8.89 -23.99
C ALA A 258 -12.34 -9.23 -24.75
N SER A 259 -13.02 -10.32 -24.35
CA SER A 259 -14.27 -10.79 -24.95
C SER A 259 -15.08 -11.64 -23.95
N ASP A 260 -16.34 -11.88 -24.27
CA ASP A 260 -17.20 -12.80 -23.51
C ASP A 260 -16.66 -14.24 -23.53
N GLU A 261 -16.03 -14.66 -24.63
CA GLU A 261 -15.39 -15.97 -24.73
C GLU A 261 -14.30 -16.17 -23.67
N VAL A 262 -13.48 -15.14 -23.41
CA VAL A 262 -12.45 -15.20 -22.34
C VAL A 262 -13.11 -15.23 -20.96
N ALA A 263 -14.20 -14.48 -20.76
CA ALA A 263 -14.95 -14.50 -19.51
C ALA A 263 -15.58 -15.89 -19.25
N ASP A 264 -16.17 -16.49 -20.28
CA ASP A 264 -16.73 -17.84 -20.22
C ASP A 264 -15.65 -18.88 -19.95
N TYR A 265 -14.49 -18.79 -20.60
CA TYR A 265 -13.36 -19.65 -20.29
C TYR A 265 -13.00 -19.59 -18.79
N LEU A 266 -12.87 -18.39 -18.21
CA LEU A 266 -12.57 -18.23 -16.78
C LEU A 266 -13.68 -18.77 -15.86
N ARG A 267 -14.96 -18.62 -16.24
CA ARG A 267 -16.09 -19.24 -15.52
C ARG A 267 -15.99 -20.77 -15.53
N HIS A 268 -15.66 -21.36 -16.68
CA HIS A 268 -15.46 -22.81 -16.79
C HIS A 268 -14.27 -23.31 -15.95
N GLN A 269 -13.24 -22.48 -15.73
CA GLN A 269 -12.15 -22.80 -14.80
C GLN A 269 -12.55 -22.73 -13.32
N GLY A 270 -13.72 -22.18 -13.02
CA GLY A 270 -14.30 -22.09 -11.68
C GLY A 270 -14.24 -20.69 -11.06
N HIS A 271 -13.88 -19.66 -11.82
CA HIS A 271 -13.91 -18.26 -11.35
C HIS A 271 -15.32 -17.64 -11.50
N GLY A 272 -15.53 -16.46 -10.91
CA GLY A 272 -16.79 -15.72 -11.03
C GLY A 272 -17.92 -16.18 -10.10
N LYS A 273 -17.60 -16.90 -9.03
CA LYS A 273 -18.57 -17.43 -8.05
C LYS A 273 -18.06 -17.31 -6.61
N ASP A 274 -18.95 -17.59 -5.65
CA ASP A 274 -18.65 -17.69 -4.21
C ASP A 274 -18.08 -16.39 -3.59
N PRO A 275 -18.78 -15.24 -3.72
CA PRO A 275 -18.36 -14.00 -3.08
C PRO A 275 -18.29 -14.19 -1.56
N ILE A 276 -17.27 -13.60 -0.95
CA ILE A 276 -17.03 -13.66 0.50
C ILE A 276 -16.86 -12.23 1.03
N GLY A 277 -17.55 -11.93 2.13
CA GLY A 277 -17.47 -10.62 2.78
C GLY A 277 -16.29 -10.52 3.75
N TRP A 278 -15.96 -9.30 4.16
CA TRP A 278 -14.92 -9.06 5.16
C TRP A 278 -15.16 -9.79 6.47
N GLY A 279 -16.39 -9.81 6.99
CA GLY A 279 -16.70 -10.52 8.24
C GLY A 279 -16.31 -12.01 8.24
N GLN A 280 -16.29 -12.65 7.06
CA GLN A 280 -15.82 -14.03 6.87
C GLN A 280 -14.30 -14.09 6.67
N MET A 281 -13.72 -13.20 5.85
CA MET A 281 -12.25 -13.13 5.67
C MET A 281 -11.50 -12.84 6.99
N LEU A 282 -12.10 -12.06 7.89
CA LEU A 282 -11.55 -11.74 9.21
C LEU A 282 -11.48 -12.95 10.17
N GLN A 283 -12.02 -14.11 9.80
CA GLN A 283 -11.87 -15.35 10.57
C GLN A 283 -10.50 -16.00 10.36
N TYR A 284 -9.72 -15.56 9.38
CA TYR A 284 -8.45 -16.16 9.01
C TYR A 284 -7.27 -15.44 9.66
N LYS A 285 -6.25 -16.19 10.07
CA LYS A 285 -5.00 -15.63 10.59
C LYS A 285 -4.18 -14.92 9.52
N PHE A 286 -4.30 -15.30 8.25
CA PHE A 286 -3.52 -14.72 7.16
C PHE A 286 -4.43 -14.14 6.09
N ILE A 287 -4.31 -12.84 5.82
CA ILE A 287 -5.05 -12.17 4.75
C ILE A 287 -4.04 -11.83 3.64
N ILE A 288 -4.22 -12.46 2.49
CA ILE A 288 -3.35 -12.28 1.34
C ILE A 288 -3.71 -10.96 0.64
N SER A 289 -2.70 -10.18 0.26
CA SER A 289 -2.84 -9.03 -0.62
C SER A 289 -2.00 -9.20 -1.87
N VAL A 290 -2.67 -9.21 -3.01
CA VAL A 290 -2.10 -9.22 -4.36
C VAL A 290 -2.63 -8.00 -5.09
N ASP A 291 -1.73 -7.26 -5.73
CA ASP A 291 -2.07 -6.07 -6.50
C ASP A 291 -3.06 -6.37 -7.63
N GLY A 292 -3.84 -5.34 -7.96
CA GLY A 292 -4.71 -5.34 -9.13
C GLY A 292 -3.99 -4.61 -10.26
N ASN A 293 -4.69 -3.67 -10.91
CA ASN A 293 -4.06 -2.74 -11.85
C ASN A 293 -2.96 -1.89 -11.18
N GLY A 294 -3.03 -1.74 -9.86
CA GLY A 294 -1.92 -1.22 -9.08
C GLY A 294 -2.00 -1.61 -7.60
N ALA A 295 -1.34 -0.83 -6.74
CA ALA A 295 -1.24 -1.07 -5.31
C ALA A 295 -2.62 -1.22 -4.68
N THR A 296 -2.84 -2.33 -4.00
CA THR A 296 -4.12 -2.53 -3.31
C THR A 296 -4.19 -1.70 -2.03
N CYS A 297 -5.04 -0.66 -1.99
CA CYS A 297 -5.24 0.15 -0.79
C CYS A 297 -6.16 -0.52 0.24
N GLY A 298 -7.44 -0.67 -0.09
CA GLY A 298 -8.46 -1.11 0.88
C GLY A 298 -8.12 -2.44 1.57
N ARG A 299 -7.65 -3.45 0.82
CA ARG A 299 -7.30 -4.75 1.41
C ARG A 299 -6.12 -4.67 2.38
N VAL A 300 -5.09 -3.89 2.04
CA VAL A 300 -3.90 -3.73 2.90
C VAL A 300 -4.31 -3.02 4.18
N ALA A 301 -5.04 -1.92 4.07
CA ALA A 301 -5.53 -1.18 5.23
C ALA A 301 -6.40 -2.07 6.14
N LEU A 302 -7.38 -2.78 5.57
CA LEU A 302 -8.27 -3.66 6.33
C LEU A 302 -7.55 -4.86 6.94
N ALA A 303 -6.59 -5.45 6.24
CA ALA A 303 -5.78 -6.54 6.78
C ALA A 303 -4.91 -6.07 7.95
N LEU A 304 -4.28 -4.89 7.83
CA LEU A 304 -3.52 -4.31 8.94
C LEU A 304 -4.42 -3.99 10.15
N ARG A 305 -5.66 -3.55 9.93
CA ARG A 305 -6.64 -3.25 11.00
C ARG A 305 -7.35 -4.49 11.56
N SER A 306 -7.24 -5.63 10.90
CA SER A 306 -7.74 -6.91 11.39
C SER A 306 -6.66 -7.54 12.24
N ASN A 307 -7.00 -8.20 13.34
CA ASN A 307 -6.01 -8.92 14.17
C ASN A 307 -5.47 -10.19 13.45
N SER A 308 -5.17 -10.08 12.17
CA SER A 308 -4.65 -11.07 11.25
C SER A 308 -3.31 -10.57 10.69
N CYS A 309 -2.48 -11.49 10.24
CA CYS A 309 -1.26 -11.17 9.52
C CYS A 309 -1.58 -10.83 8.07
N LEU A 310 -1.21 -9.62 7.64
CA LEU A 310 -1.15 -9.29 6.22
C LEU A 310 -0.03 -10.11 5.55
N VAL A 311 -0.37 -10.89 4.53
CA VAL A 311 0.58 -11.56 3.63
C VAL A 311 0.62 -10.76 2.34
N LYS A 312 1.64 -9.93 2.15
CA LYS A 312 1.72 -9.00 1.02
C LYS A 312 2.64 -9.56 -0.06
N TYR A 313 2.11 -9.74 -1.26
CA TYR A 313 2.93 -10.06 -2.42
C TYR A 313 3.85 -8.88 -2.76
N HIS A 314 5.07 -9.22 -3.18
CA HIS A 314 6.02 -8.25 -3.70
C HIS A 314 5.38 -7.49 -4.87
N SER A 315 5.57 -6.18 -4.86
CA SER A 315 5.09 -5.27 -5.89
C SER A 315 5.93 -4.01 -5.85
N ASP A 316 6.16 -3.45 -7.04
CA ASP A 316 6.78 -2.14 -7.20
C ASP A 316 5.80 -1.02 -6.87
N ASN A 317 4.49 -1.25 -6.90
CA ASN A 317 3.51 -0.22 -6.60
C ASN A 317 3.44 0.06 -5.09
N VAL A 318 3.42 1.35 -4.75
CA VAL A 318 3.41 1.85 -3.38
C VAL A 318 2.27 2.84 -3.12
N LEU A 319 1.84 2.87 -1.86
CA LEU A 319 0.91 3.87 -1.31
C LEU A 319 1.66 4.78 -0.33
N TYR A 320 1.04 5.91 0.04
CA TYR A 320 1.72 6.94 0.84
C TYR A 320 2.28 6.46 2.18
N TYR A 321 1.73 5.39 2.77
CA TYR A 321 2.16 4.82 4.05
C TYR A 321 3.06 3.59 3.91
N PHE A 322 3.35 3.09 2.70
CA PHE A 322 4.10 1.85 2.53
C PHE A 322 5.55 1.94 3.02
N ASP A 323 6.18 3.11 2.97
CA ASP A 323 7.55 3.28 3.48
C ASP A 323 7.62 3.26 5.02
N ALA A 324 6.48 3.32 5.71
CA ALA A 324 6.37 3.03 7.14
C ALA A 324 6.14 1.55 7.45
N MET A 325 5.83 0.72 6.45
CA MET A 325 5.61 -0.71 6.63
C MET A 325 6.93 -1.46 6.62
N ILE A 326 7.24 -2.17 7.72
CA ILE A 326 8.47 -2.93 7.87
C ILE A 326 8.15 -4.42 7.66
N PRO A 327 8.80 -5.11 6.71
CA PRO A 327 8.61 -6.54 6.49
C PRO A 327 8.95 -7.35 7.75
N TYR A 328 8.18 -8.42 8.00
CA TYR A 328 8.22 -9.26 9.20
C TYR A 328 7.93 -8.56 10.53
N LEU A 329 7.59 -7.27 10.50
CA LEU A 329 7.08 -6.55 11.65
C LEU A 329 5.61 -6.18 11.46
N HIS A 330 5.25 -5.56 10.34
CA HIS A 330 3.87 -5.15 10.05
C HIS A 330 3.15 -6.11 9.11
N TYR A 331 3.89 -6.90 8.34
CA TYR A 331 3.35 -7.84 7.36
C TYR A 331 4.37 -8.92 7.01
N ILE A 332 3.89 -10.01 6.39
CA ILE A 332 4.71 -11.09 5.85
C ILE A 332 4.92 -10.82 4.35
N PRO A 333 6.15 -10.50 3.89
CA PRO A 333 6.44 -10.37 2.47
C PRO A 333 6.50 -11.75 1.81
N VAL A 334 5.89 -11.90 0.64
CA VAL A 334 6.02 -13.10 -0.20
C VAL A 334 6.29 -12.73 -1.65
N SER A 335 7.07 -13.54 -2.35
CA SER A 335 7.30 -13.38 -3.80
C SER A 335 6.73 -14.54 -4.62
N ARG A 336 6.42 -15.66 -3.97
CA ARG A 336 5.97 -16.90 -4.63
C ARG A 336 4.85 -17.55 -3.82
N ASP A 337 4.00 -18.32 -4.49
CA ASP A 337 2.78 -18.86 -3.88
C ASP A 337 3.08 -19.89 -2.78
N GLU A 338 4.15 -20.70 -2.95
CA GLU A 338 4.57 -21.70 -1.97
C GLU A 338 4.95 -21.09 -0.62
N GLU A 339 5.44 -19.84 -0.60
CA GLU A 339 5.83 -19.16 0.64
C GLU A 339 4.62 -18.92 1.54
N VAL A 340 3.43 -18.67 0.95
CA VAL A 340 2.17 -18.54 1.69
C VAL A 340 1.87 -19.84 2.46
N ILE A 341 1.99 -20.98 1.78
CA ILE A 341 1.75 -22.30 2.39
C ILE A 341 2.77 -22.56 3.50
N ASP A 342 4.05 -22.24 3.27
CA ASP A 342 5.11 -22.40 4.26
C ASP A 342 4.83 -21.58 5.53
N HIS A 343 4.33 -20.34 5.38
CA HIS A 343 3.95 -19.51 6.51
C HIS A 343 2.77 -20.12 7.29
N VAL A 344 1.73 -20.58 6.61
CA VAL A 344 0.59 -21.24 7.27
C VAL A 344 1.03 -22.53 7.99
N LYS A 345 1.84 -23.37 7.37
CA LYS A 345 2.38 -24.60 7.99
C LYS A 345 3.20 -24.31 9.24
N ARG A 346 4.02 -23.24 9.23
CA ARG A 346 4.80 -22.82 10.41
C ARG A 346 3.91 -22.38 11.57
N GLU A 347 2.82 -21.66 11.30
CA GLU A 347 1.84 -21.30 12.34
C GLU A 347 1.12 -22.52 12.90
N ILE A 348 0.85 -23.56 12.09
CA ILE A 348 0.28 -24.81 12.59
C ILE A 348 1.29 -25.56 13.48
N GLN A 349 2.55 -25.64 13.06
CA GLN A 349 3.62 -26.33 13.80
C GLN A 349 4.02 -25.59 15.08
N LYS A 350 4.00 -24.25 15.05
CA LYS A 350 4.30 -23.36 16.17
C LYS A 350 3.21 -22.29 16.26
N PRO A 351 2.10 -22.59 16.95
CA PRO A 351 1.00 -21.64 17.12
C PRO A 351 1.47 -20.28 17.65
N GLN A 352 0.86 -19.22 17.14
CA GLN A 352 1.08 -17.83 17.54
C GLN A 352 2.45 -17.23 17.16
N ILE A 353 3.26 -17.92 16.34
CA ILE A 353 4.56 -17.38 15.92
C ILE A 353 4.42 -16.03 15.19
N TYR A 354 3.32 -15.80 14.47
CA TYR A 354 3.07 -14.53 13.77
C TYR A 354 2.15 -13.56 14.51
N LYS A 355 1.70 -13.88 15.73
CA LYS A 355 0.81 -13.01 16.53
C LYS A 355 1.38 -11.59 16.65
N HIS A 356 2.68 -11.47 16.87
CA HIS A 356 3.35 -10.17 16.97
C HIS A 356 3.19 -9.35 15.67
N ILE A 357 3.28 -9.97 14.49
CA ILE A 357 3.11 -9.27 13.21
C ILE A 357 1.70 -8.71 13.07
N ALA A 358 0.68 -9.50 13.41
CA ALA A 358 -0.71 -9.03 13.41
C ALA A 358 -0.90 -7.84 14.35
N GLN A 359 -0.40 -7.92 15.59
CA GLN A 359 -0.50 -6.85 16.58
C GLN A 359 0.20 -5.57 16.12
N HIS A 360 1.41 -5.67 15.57
CA HIS A 360 2.16 -4.52 15.09
C HIS A 360 1.55 -3.93 13.81
N GLY A 361 0.97 -4.75 12.93
CA GLY A 361 0.15 -4.28 11.81
C GLY A 361 -1.04 -3.45 12.28
N SER A 362 -1.78 -3.94 13.28
CA SER A 362 -2.90 -3.23 13.90
C SER A 362 -2.48 -1.89 14.51
N HIS A 363 -1.38 -1.86 15.26
CA HIS A 363 -0.87 -0.60 15.82
C HIS A 363 -0.49 0.40 14.73
N LEU A 364 0.25 -0.01 13.70
CA LEU A 364 0.59 0.86 12.56
C LEU A 364 -0.66 1.43 11.89
N ALA A 365 -1.72 0.63 11.75
CA ALA A 365 -2.94 1.09 11.13
C ALA A 365 -3.72 2.09 12.00
N VAL A 366 -3.72 1.93 13.33
CA VAL A 366 -4.26 2.95 14.24
C VAL A 366 -3.47 4.26 14.09
N ASP A 367 -2.15 4.16 14.00
CA ASP A 367 -1.26 5.32 13.96
C ASP A 367 -1.31 6.05 12.60
N LEU A 368 -1.34 5.35 11.47
CA LEU A 368 -1.22 5.98 10.15
C LEU A 368 -2.49 5.96 9.32
N LEU A 369 -3.43 5.06 9.63
CA LEU A 369 -4.64 4.84 8.82
C LEU A 369 -5.91 5.21 9.60
N SER A 370 -5.79 6.03 10.66
CA SER A 370 -6.93 6.71 11.27
C SER A 370 -7.30 7.96 10.48
N LYS A 371 -8.54 8.43 10.62
CA LYS A 371 -9.01 9.66 9.97
C LYS A 371 -8.11 10.86 10.29
N ASP A 372 -7.75 11.02 11.55
CA ASP A 372 -6.93 12.14 12.02
C ASP A 372 -5.50 12.07 11.45
N ALA A 373 -4.89 10.88 11.40
CA ALA A 373 -3.56 10.69 10.82
C ALA A 373 -3.55 10.99 9.31
N VAL A 374 -4.58 10.53 8.60
CA VAL A 374 -4.78 10.79 7.16
C VAL A 374 -4.94 12.29 6.90
N TYR A 375 -5.71 12.99 7.74
CA TYR A 375 -5.90 14.44 7.62
C TYR A 375 -4.60 15.19 7.93
N LEU A 376 -3.90 14.80 8.98
CA LEU A 376 -2.62 15.38 9.37
C LEU A 376 -1.55 15.19 8.28
N TYR A 377 -1.46 13.99 7.69
CA TYR A 377 -0.58 13.71 6.55
C TYR A 377 -0.89 14.63 5.37
N THR A 378 -2.16 14.67 4.95
CA THR A 378 -2.58 15.45 3.79
C THR A 378 -2.38 16.94 4.04
N GLY A 379 -2.72 17.46 5.22
CA GLY A 379 -2.54 18.86 5.58
C GLY A 379 -1.06 19.28 5.57
N ARG A 380 -0.18 18.46 6.14
CA ARG A 380 1.29 18.71 6.11
C ARG A 380 1.86 18.64 4.71
N LEU A 381 1.41 17.69 3.90
CA LEU A 381 1.81 17.57 2.51
C LEU A 381 1.43 18.83 1.72
N LEU A 382 0.19 19.28 1.84
CA LEU A 382 -0.30 20.49 1.16
C LEU A 382 0.42 21.76 1.64
N GLY A 383 0.64 21.91 2.95
CA GLY A 383 1.36 23.07 3.50
C GLY A 383 2.81 23.15 3.01
N ARG A 384 3.54 22.03 3.00
CA ARG A 384 4.92 21.98 2.48
C ARG A 384 4.96 22.16 0.97
N PHE A 385 4.01 21.55 0.24
CA PHE A 385 3.89 21.75 -1.21
C PHE A 385 3.58 23.21 -1.55
N PHE A 386 2.69 23.88 -0.80
CA PHE A 386 2.42 25.31 -0.94
C PHE A 386 3.71 26.15 -0.80
N HIS A 387 4.51 25.90 0.23
CA HIS A 387 5.78 26.62 0.42
C HIS A 387 6.77 26.36 -0.72
N LEU A 388 6.87 25.11 -1.19
CA LEU A 388 7.69 24.77 -2.34
C LEU A 388 7.25 25.55 -3.59
N MET A 389 5.96 25.55 -3.92
CA MET A 389 5.42 26.25 -5.09
C MET A 389 5.56 27.78 -4.95
N ARG A 390 5.40 28.33 -3.75
CA ARG A 390 5.61 29.77 -3.47
C ARG A 390 7.04 30.20 -3.76
N GLN A 391 8.02 29.40 -3.36
CA GLN A 391 9.44 29.68 -3.66
C GLN A 391 9.75 29.67 -5.16
N ARG A 392 8.89 29.04 -5.97
CA ARG A 392 8.99 29.00 -7.44
C ARG A 392 8.08 30.03 -8.14
N GLY A 393 7.40 30.90 -7.39
CA GLY A 393 6.45 31.88 -7.96
C GLY A 393 5.16 31.26 -8.50
N LEU A 394 4.83 30.02 -8.10
CA LEU A 394 3.64 29.27 -8.52
C LEU A 394 2.51 29.29 -7.48
N ALA A 395 2.69 30.00 -6.37
CA ALA A 395 1.68 30.17 -5.33
C ALA A 395 1.60 31.63 -4.88
N TYR A 396 0.40 32.08 -4.52
CA TYR A 396 0.09 33.47 -4.22
C TYR A 396 -0.35 33.61 -2.75
N SER A 397 0.02 34.70 -2.08
CA SER A 397 -0.36 35.02 -0.69
C SER A 397 -1.76 35.61 -0.56
#